data_AF-A0A914UTE4-F1
#
_entry.id   AF-A0A914UTE4-F1
#
_cell.length_a   1.000
_cell.length_b   1.000
_cell.length_c   1.000
_cell.angle_alpha   90.00
_cell.angle_beta   90.00
_cell.angle_gamma   90.00
#
_symmetry.space_group_name_H-M   'P 1'
#
loop_
_entity.id
_entity.type
_entity.pdbx_description
1 polymer ?
#
loop_
_entity_poly.entity_id
_entity_poly.type
_entity_poly.pdbx_seq_one_letter_code
_entity_poly.pdbx_strand_id
1 'polypeptide(L)'
;MNEEHRTALTQSIDDISQNLDFAAMLPYLRAKGILSQGQVEDLQSPSRQSTRNMQLVDCIIQAGPTGFTEFINALNKNGKTYLAEMILRRVPSATGQQNVARQVHVGSGRKLSAKALTKNVSQFYAKMAPTEVTGHLQSAEIITGHEAQQIFVERVSFQQNILLVGMVQQRGPKALEVFAKALEETLQGHLADLLYEE
;
A
#
# COMPACT_ATOMS: atom_id res chain seq x y z
N MET A 1 -13.33 -15.17 15.57
CA MET A 1 -13.27 -14.41 14.30
C MET A 1 -14.67 -14.42 13.73
N ASN A 2 -15.18 -13.29 13.23
CA ASN A 2 -16.51 -13.25 12.62
C ASN A 2 -16.47 -13.84 11.20
N GLU A 3 -17.65 -14.10 10.64
CA GLU A 3 -17.81 -14.69 9.31
C GLU A 3 -17.40 -13.73 8.18
N GLU A 4 -17.54 -12.43 8.41
CA GLU A 4 -17.12 -11.37 7.49
C GLU A 4 -15.59 -11.36 7.30
N HIS A 5 -14.80 -11.41 8.39
CA HIS A 5 -13.34 -11.48 8.34
C HIS A 5 -12.86 -12.79 7.69
N ARG A 6 -13.57 -13.91 7.92
CA ARG A 6 -13.29 -15.18 7.24
C ARG A 6 -13.48 -15.05 5.75
N THR A 7 -14.62 -14.53 5.34
CA THR A 7 -14.98 -14.36 3.94
C THR A 7 -14.00 -13.44 3.24
N ALA A 8 -13.61 -12.32 3.86
CA ALA A 8 -12.61 -11.40 3.33
C ALA A 8 -11.25 -12.07 3.10
N LEU A 9 -10.74 -12.82 4.09
CA LEU A 9 -9.48 -13.56 3.96
C LEU A 9 -9.54 -14.63 2.86
N THR A 10 -10.63 -15.40 2.79
CA THR A 10 -10.81 -16.44 1.78
C THR A 10 -10.89 -15.84 0.37
N GLN A 11 -11.60 -14.72 0.20
CA GLN A 11 -11.68 -14.06 -1.10
C GLN A 11 -10.33 -13.48 -1.52
N SER A 12 -9.51 -13.02 -0.57
CA SER A 12 -8.18 -12.46 -0.82
C SER A 12 -7.07 -13.50 -0.95
N ILE A 13 -7.39 -14.80 -0.90
CA ILE A 13 -6.37 -15.84 -0.82
C ILE A 13 -5.47 -15.88 -2.05
N ASP A 14 -6.00 -15.64 -3.25
CA ASP A 14 -5.22 -15.62 -4.49
C ASP A 14 -4.18 -14.49 -4.47
N ASP A 15 -4.62 -13.28 -4.10
CA ASP A 15 -3.76 -12.11 -3.99
C ASP A 15 -2.68 -12.28 -2.91
N ILE A 16 -3.07 -12.82 -1.75
CA ILE A 16 -2.14 -13.13 -0.65
C ILE A 16 -1.15 -14.21 -1.10
N SER A 17 -1.59 -15.24 -1.80
CA SER A 17 -0.75 -16.37 -2.20
C SER A 17 0.39 -15.97 -3.14
N GLN A 18 0.17 -14.96 -3.98
CA GLN A 18 1.16 -14.52 -4.98
C GLN A 18 2.06 -13.38 -4.48
N ASN A 19 1.54 -12.50 -3.61
CA ASN A 19 2.22 -11.24 -3.27
C ASN A 19 2.78 -11.20 -1.85
N LEU A 20 2.45 -12.17 -1.01
CA LEU A 20 2.90 -12.20 0.38
C LEU A 20 4.24 -12.89 0.53
N ASP A 21 5.21 -12.17 1.10
CA ASP A 21 6.35 -12.76 1.79
C ASP A 21 6.15 -12.56 3.29
N PHE A 22 5.82 -13.65 3.99
CA PHE A 22 5.53 -13.62 5.41
C PHE A 22 6.74 -13.87 6.31
N ALA A 23 7.93 -14.11 5.76
CA ALA A 23 9.10 -14.51 6.54
C ALA A 23 9.40 -13.53 7.68
N ALA A 24 9.32 -12.22 7.39
CA ALA A 24 9.51 -11.15 8.37
C ALA A 24 8.35 -11.00 9.38
N MET A 25 7.18 -11.57 9.08
CA MET A 25 5.98 -11.49 9.92
C MET A 25 5.87 -12.63 10.94
N LEU A 26 6.49 -13.79 10.68
CA LEU A 26 6.41 -14.97 11.55
C LEU A 26 6.80 -14.69 13.00
N PRO A 27 7.91 -13.96 13.30
CA PRO A 27 8.27 -13.66 14.68
C PRO A 27 7.20 -12.84 15.41
N TYR A 28 6.58 -11.90 14.70
CA TYR A 28 5.51 -11.07 15.23
C TYR A 28 4.23 -11.88 15.49
N LEU A 29 3.80 -12.68 14.52
CA LEU A 29 2.59 -13.51 14.64
C LEU A 29 2.74 -14.57 15.73
N ARG A 30 3.95 -15.13 15.90
CA ARG A 30 4.26 -16.02 17.03
C ARG A 30 4.22 -15.29 18.36
N ALA A 31 4.84 -14.12 18.47
CA ALA A 31 4.83 -13.33 19.71
C ALA A 31 3.42 -12.92 20.15
N LYS A 32 2.49 -12.79 19.19
CA LYS A 32 1.07 -12.51 19.42
C LYS A 32 0.22 -13.76 19.70
N GLY A 33 0.83 -14.95 19.75
CA GLY A 33 0.12 -16.21 19.99
C GLY A 33 -0.79 -16.64 18.85
N ILE A 34 -0.63 -16.04 17.66
CA ILE A 34 -1.42 -16.37 16.47
C ILE A 34 -0.87 -17.64 15.80
N LEU A 35 0.44 -17.81 15.84
CA LEU A 35 1.13 -19.01 15.36
C LEU A 35 1.84 -19.70 16.52
N SER A 36 1.71 -21.02 16.57
CA SER A 36 2.55 -21.88 17.41
C SER A 36 3.94 -22.07 16.79
N GLN A 37 4.90 -22.52 17.60
CA GLN A 37 6.25 -22.81 17.12
C GLN A 37 6.25 -23.89 16.02
N GLY A 38 5.42 -24.94 16.15
CA GLY A 38 5.28 -25.97 15.12
C GLY A 38 4.72 -25.43 13.80
N GLN A 39 3.70 -24.56 13.86
CA GLN A 39 3.17 -23.91 12.64
C GLN A 39 4.20 -23.01 11.94
N VAL A 40 5.06 -22.33 12.71
CA VAL A 40 6.15 -21.53 12.12
C VAL A 40 7.15 -22.42 11.40
N GLU A 41 7.49 -23.57 11.97
CA GLU A 41 8.41 -24.55 11.37
C GLU A 41 7.81 -25.17 10.09
N ASP A 42 6.52 -25.50 10.11
CA ASP A 42 5.79 -25.97 8.93
C ASP A 42 5.76 -24.92 7.81
N LEU A 43 5.53 -23.65 8.16
CA LEU A 43 5.56 -22.51 7.23
C LEU A 43 6.97 -22.16 6.74
N GLN A 44 8.02 -22.64 7.39
CA GLN A 44 9.40 -22.48 6.95
C GLN A 44 9.92 -23.69 6.17
N SER A 45 9.15 -24.78 6.13
CA SER A 45 9.51 -25.99 5.38
C SER A 45 9.62 -25.72 3.88
N PRO A 46 10.54 -26.41 3.17
CA PRO A 46 10.79 -26.17 1.75
C PRO A 46 9.60 -26.62 0.90
N SER A 47 8.71 -25.67 0.62
CA SER A 47 7.56 -25.83 -0.27
C SER A 47 7.28 -24.54 -1.04
N ARG A 48 6.38 -24.59 -2.04
CA ARG A 48 6.03 -23.44 -2.88
C ARG A 48 5.50 -22.30 -2.01
N GLN A 49 5.96 -21.07 -2.26
CA GLN A 49 5.55 -19.89 -1.50
C GLN A 49 4.02 -19.72 -1.46
N SER A 50 3.34 -19.94 -2.58
CA SER A 50 1.88 -19.89 -2.64
C SER A 50 1.21 -20.88 -1.68
N THR A 51 1.71 -22.13 -1.62
CA THR A 51 1.21 -23.15 -0.68
C THR A 51 1.39 -22.71 0.76
N ARG A 52 2.56 -22.15 1.10
CA ARG A 52 2.82 -21.66 2.46
C ARG A 52 1.96 -20.45 2.82
N ASN A 53 1.74 -19.56 1.86
CA ASN A 53 0.88 -18.39 2.04
C ASN A 53 -0.58 -18.82 2.31
N MET A 54 -1.07 -19.85 1.62
CA MET A 54 -2.40 -20.41 1.89
C MET A 54 -2.46 -21.04 3.29
N GLN A 55 -1.47 -21.83 3.67
CA GLN A 55 -1.38 -22.42 5.01
C GLN A 55 -1.32 -21.35 6.11
N LEU A 56 -0.64 -20.23 5.86
CA LEU A 56 -0.62 -19.11 6.79
C LEU A 56 -2.03 -18.55 6.97
N VAL A 57 -2.77 -18.30 5.89
CA VAL A 57 -4.16 -17.80 5.96
C VAL A 57 -5.04 -18.77 6.76
N ASP A 58 -4.89 -20.08 6.55
CA ASP A 58 -5.61 -21.08 7.35
C ASP A 58 -5.27 -21.00 8.84
N CYS A 59 -3.98 -20.81 9.18
CA CYS A 59 -3.56 -20.63 10.56
C CYS A 59 -4.16 -19.35 11.17
N ILE A 60 -4.18 -18.24 10.43
CA ILE A 60 -4.83 -16.99 10.85
C ILE A 60 -6.33 -17.22 11.10
N ILE A 61 -6.99 -18.01 10.24
CA ILE A 61 -8.42 -18.31 10.36
C ILE A 61 -8.70 -19.15 11.62
N GLN A 62 -7.81 -20.08 11.93
CA GLN A 62 -7.90 -20.93 13.11
C GLN A 62 -7.57 -20.20 14.42
N ALA A 63 -6.71 -19.18 14.38
CA ALA A 63 -6.32 -18.38 15.55
C ALA A 63 -7.47 -17.57 16.18
N GLY A 64 -8.62 -17.48 15.51
CA GLY A 64 -9.83 -16.93 16.12
C GLY A 64 -9.90 -15.40 16.11
N PRO A 65 -10.62 -14.76 17.05
CA PRO A 65 -11.03 -13.35 16.97
C PRO A 65 -9.89 -12.36 16.75
N THR A 66 -8.74 -12.62 17.35
CA THR A 66 -7.54 -11.78 17.30
C THR A 66 -6.68 -12.03 16.06
N GLY A 67 -6.86 -13.18 15.38
CA GLY A 67 -6.07 -13.58 14.21
C GLY A 67 -6.15 -12.55 13.09
N PHE A 68 -7.35 -12.14 12.71
CA PHE A 68 -7.56 -11.16 11.64
C PHE A 68 -6.87 -9.82 11.96
N THR A 69 -7.15 -9.25 13.13
CA THR A 69 -6.60 -7.95 13.53
C THR A 69 -5.08 -7.97 13.62
N GLU A 70 -4.50 -9.00 14.24
CA GLU A 70 -3.05 -9.10 14.37
C GLU A 70 -2.37 -9.43 13.04
N PHE A 71 -3.05 -10.12 12.12
CA PHE A 71 -2.58 -10.31 10.76
C PHE A 71 -2.53 -8.99 9.97
N ILE A 72 -3.60 -8.19 10.03
CA ILE A 72 -3.63 -6.84 9.44
C ILE A 72 -2.51 -5.97 10.04
N ASN A 73 -2.31 -6.03 11.36
CA ASN A 73 -1.21 -5.31 12.01
C ASN A 73 0.17 -5.80 11.54
N ALA A 74 0.34 -7.11 11.37
CA ALA A 74 1.59 -7.70 10.87
C ALA A 74 1.89 -7.22 9.44
N LEU A 75 0.88 -7.20 8.57
CA LEU A 75 0.98 -6.69 7.21
C LEU A 75 1.41 -5.22 7.22
N ASN A 76 0.75 -4.37 8.01
CA ASN A 76 1.07 -2.95 8.11
C ASN A 76 2.50 -2.71 8.63
N LYS A 77 2.93 -3.46 9.66
CA LYS A 77 4.28 -3.33 10.23
C LYS A 77 5.40 -3.77 9.30
N ASN A 78 5.09 -4.63 8.33
CA ASN A 78 6.06 -5.14 7.36
C ASN A 78 5.94 -4.44 6.00
N GLY A 79 5.29 -3.26 5.95
CA GLY A 79 5.14 -2.48 4.73
C GLY A 79 4.21 -3.12 3.68
N LYS A 80 3.45 -4.16 4.05
CA LYS A 80 2.45 -4.83 3.20
C LYS A 80 1.06 -4.23 3.41
N THR A 81 1.00 -2.91 3.60
CA THR A 81 -0.24 -2.14 3.86
C THR A 81 -1.25 -2.26 2.71
N TYR A 82 -0.79 -2.38 1.46
CA TYR A 82 -1.66 -2.65 0.30
C TYR A 82 -2.52 -3.91 0.49
N LEU A 83 -1.90 -5.01 0.92
CA LEU A 83 -2.62 -6.26 1.17
C LEU A 83 -3.58 -6.11 2.35
N ALA A 84 -3.18 -5.39 3.40
CA ALA A 84 -4.04 -5.11 4.55
C ALA A 84 -5.30 -4.32 4.14
N GLU A 85 -5.14 -3.23 3.38
CA GLU A 85 -6.28 -2.43 2.90
C GLU A 85 -7.17 -3.20 1.94
N MET A 86 -6.58 -3.97 1.02
CA MET A 86 -7.33 -4.81 0.09
C MET A 86 -8.22 -5.82 0.83
N ILE A 87 -7.69 -6.46 1.89
CA ILE A 87 -8.46 -7.40 2.71
C ILE A 87 -9.57 -6.67 3.48
N LEU A 88 -9.26 -5.52 4.11
CA LEU A 88 -10.23 -4.74 4.87
C LEU A 88 -11.41 -4.24 4.01
N ARG A 89 -11.17 -3.88 2.75
CA ARG A 89 -12.24 -3.46 1.82
C ARG A 89 -13.25 -4.58 1.52
N ARG A 90 -12.88 -5.84 1.74
CA ARG A 90 -13.74 -7.01 1.51
C ARG A 90 -14.52 -7.44 2.75
N VAL A 91 -14.41 -6.72 3.87
CA VAL A 91 -15.22 -6.94 5.08
C VAL A 91 -16.51 -6.11 4.96
N PRO A 92 -17.67 -6.72 4.68
CA PRO A 92 -18.94 -6.00 4.62
C PRO A 92 -19.44 -5.71 6.04
N SER A 93 -19.03 -4.59 6.64
CA SER A 93 -19.44 -4.26 8.01
C SER A 93 -20.95 -4.04 8.15
N ALA A 94 -21.63 -4.93 8.89
CA ALA A 94 -22.97 -4.72 9.42
C ALA A 94 -22.98 -3.78 10.64
N THR A 95 -22.64 -2.50 10.46
CA THR A 95 -23.13 -1.39 11.31
C THR A 95 -22.74 -0.05 10.69
N GLY A 96 -23.76 0.73 10.30
CA GLY A 96 -23.58 2.15 10.03
C GLY A 96 -23.00 2.83 11.27
N GLN A 97 -22.01 3.71 11.03
CA GLN A 97 -21.09 4.34 12.00
C GLN A 97 -19.78 3.57 12.26
N GLN A 98 -19.03 3.28 11.19
CA GLN A 98 -17.82 4.07 10.90
C GLN A 98 -17.75 4.33 9.39
N ASN A 99 -18.30 5.47 9.00
CA ASN A 99 -17.81 6.20 7.83
C ASN A 99 -16.32 6.48 8.06
N VAL A 100 -15.46 5.67 7.45
CA VAL A 100 -14.19 6.12 6.88
C VAL A 100 -14.23 5.85 5.36
N ALA A 101 -15.32 6.21 4.69
CA ALA A 101 -15.25 7.51 4.02
C ALA A 101 -14.44 8.52 4.86
N ARG A 102 -13.12 8.61 4.64
CA ARG A 102 -12.58 9.95 4.43
C ARG A 102 -13.28 10.40 3.13
N GLN A 103 -14.50 10.95 3.17
CA GLN A 103 -14.72 12.34 3.56
C GLN A 103 -13.41 13.10 3.45
N VAL A 104 -13.24 13.71 2.27
CA VAL A 104 -12.74 15.07 2.13
C VAL A 104 -11.77 15.48 3.23
N HIS A 105 -10.49 15.61 2.87
CA HIS A 105 -9.68 16.65 3.50
C HIS A 105 -10.25 18.02 3.08
N VAL A 106 -11.41 18.35 3.64
CA VAL A 106 -11.96 19.69 3.79
C VAL A 106 -12.15 19.78 5.30
N GLY A 107 -11.08 20.06 6.05
CA GLY A 107 -11.16 20.06 7.51
C GLY A 107 -9.86 19.97 8.31
N SER A 108 -8.69 20.02 7.70
CA SER A 108 -7.61 20.87 8.20
C SER A 108 -7.30 21.81 7.04
N GLY A 109 -7.09 23.09 7.28
CA GLY A 109 -7.00 24.15 6.25
C GLY A 109 -5.82 24.03 5.27
N ARG A 110 -5.31 22.83 5.06
CA ARG A 110 -4.14 22.52 4.25
C ARG A 110 -4.54 22.34 2.80
N LYS A 111 -4.18 23.33 2.00
CA LYS A 111 -4.43 23.35 0.57
C LYS A 111 -3.29 22.64 -0.15
N LEU A 112 -3.65 21.74 -1.08
CA LEU A 112 -2.67 21.16 -2.00
C LEU A 112 -1.99 22.29 -2.78
N SER A 113 -0.66 22.35 -2.78
CA SER A 113 0.07 23.49 -3.31
C SER A 113 1.21 23.07 -4.22
N ALA A 114 1.19 23.59 -5.45
CA ALA A 114 2.31 23.48 -6.36
C ALA A 114 3.58 24.14 -5.78
N LYS A 115 3.43 25.13 -4.90
CA LYS A 115 4.56 25.73 -4.18
C LYS A 115 5.16 24.76 -3.16
N ALA A 116 4.33 23.96 -2.49
CA ALA A 116 4.81 22.93 -1.56
C ALA A 116 5.58 21.83 -2.30
N LEU A 117 5.11 21.41 -3.49
CA LEU A 117 5.88 20.53 -4.38
C LEU A 117 7.24 21.14 -4.73
N THR A 118 7.26 22.39 -5.22
CA THR A 118 8.51 23.10 -5.59
C THR A 118 9.47 23.28 -4.41
N LYS A 119 8.95 23.56 -3.21
CA LYS A 119 9.75 23.71 -1.98
C LYS A 119 10.40 22.38 -1.56
N ASN A 120 9.71 21.28 -1.77
CA ASN A 120 10.10 19.97 -1.25
C ASN A 120 10.71 19.05 -2.32
N VAL A 121 11.00 19.54 -3.55
CA VAL A 121 11.45 18.72 -4.69
C VAL A 121 12.62 17.79 -4.39
N SER A 122 13.56 18.20 -3.55
CA SER A 122 14.71 17.38 -3.18
C SER A 122 14.32 16.10 -2.45
N GLN A 123 13.25 16.13 -1.65
CA GLN A 123 12.71 14.95 -0.98
C GLN A 123 12.10 13.99 -2.00
N PHE A 124 11.36 14.51 -2.99
CA PHE A 124 10.80 13.69 -4.07
C PHE A 124 11.89 13.07 -4.93
N TYR A 125 12.93 13.82 -5.30
CA TYR A 125 14.05 13.28 -6.08
C TYR A 125 14.79 12.17 -5.35
N ALA A 126 15.01 12.33 -4.05
CA ALA A 126 15.81 11.39 -3.27
C ALA A 126 15.02 10.15 -2.79
N LYS A 127 13.72 10.28 -2.52
CA LYS A 127 12.97 9.27 -1.74
C LYS A 127 11.79 8.65 -2.48
N MET A 128 11.36 9.22 -3.60
CA MET A 128 10.22 8.68 -4.33
C MET A 128 10.60 7.38 -5.05
N ALA A 129 9.72 6.38 -4.97
CA ALA A 129 9.69 5.22 -5.83
C ALA A 129 8.86 5.57 -7.09
N PRO A 130 9.49 5.75 -8.26
CA PRO A 130 8.83 6.28 -9.45
C PRO A 130 8.03 5.24 -10.22
N THR A 131 8.31 3.94 -10.05
CA THR A 131 7.79 2.90 -10.93
C THR A 131 6.28 2.81 -10.88
N GLU A 132 5.72 2.64 -9.68
CA GLU A 132 4.28 2.55 -9.49
C GLU A 132 3.62 3.91 -9.75
N VAL A 133 4.24 5.02 -9.30
CA VAL A 133 3.68 6.37 -9.46
C VAL A 133 3.54 6.72 -10.95
N THR A 134 4.55 6.42 -11.78
CA THR A 134 4.50 6.58 -13.23
C THR A 134 3.32 5.82 -13.84
N GLY A 135 3.07 4.58 -13.41
CA GLY A 135 1.94 3.78 -13.88
C GLY A 135 0.58 4.39 -13.54
N HIS A 136 0.42 4.93 -12.33
CA HIS A 136 -0.80 5.63 -11.91
C HIS A 136 -1.02 6.92 -12.74
N LEU A 137 0.03 7.71 -12.97
CA LEU A 137 -0.08 8.94 -13.75
C LEU A 137 -0.36 8.66 -15.23
N GLN A 138 0.19 7.58 -15.77
CA GLN A 138 -0.11 7.15 -17.13
C GLN A 138 -1.56 6.67 -17.26
N SER A 139 -2.04 5.88 -16.29
CA SER A 139 -3.42 5.36 -16.28
C SER A 139 -4.46 6.47 -16.12
N ALA A 140 -4.10 7.56 -15.44
CA ALA A 140 -4.92 8.75 -15.28
C ALA A 140 -4.74 9.78 -16.42
N GLU A 141 -4.03 9.42 -17.49
CA GLU A 141 -3.76 10.26 -18.67
C GLU A 141 -3.05 11.59 -18.33
N ILE A 142 -2.35 11.65 -17.20
CA ILE A 142 -1.53 12.79 -16.84
C ILE A 142 -0.26 12.80 -17.68
N ILE A 143 0.39 11.65 -17.85
CA ILE A 143 1.53 11.46 -18.75
C ILE A 143 1.17 10.46 -19.85
N THR A 144 1.81 10.60 -21.00
CA THR A 144 1.66 9.68 -22.12
C THR A 144 2.51 8.42 -21.93
N GLY A 145 2.20 7.35 -22.67
CA GLY A 145 3.03 6.14 -22.67
C GLY A 145 4.47 6.41 -23.13
N HIS A 146 4.68 7.36 -24.05
CA HIS A 146 6.02 7.75 -24.49
C HIS A 146 6.82 8.43 -23.35
N GLU A 147 6.18 9.31 -22.59
CA GLU A 147 6.80 9.97 -21.44
C GLU A 147 7.11 8.99 -20.30
N ALA A 148 6.20 8.04 -20.02
CA ALA A 148 6.46 6.96 -19.08
C ALA A 148 7.67 6.13 -19.52
N GLN A 149 7.80 5.84 -20.82
CA GLN A 149 8.95 5.12 -21.35
C GLN A 149 10.25 5.93 -21.22
N GLN A 150 10.21 7.25 -21.44
CA GLN A 150 11.36 8.12 -21.17
C GLN A 150 11.80 8.07 -19.71
N ILE A 151 10.85 8.03 -18.78
CA ILE A 151 11.16 7.84 -17.35
C ILE A 151 11.81 6.47 -17.14
N PHE A 152 11.23 5.38 -17.64
CA PHE A 152 11.75 4.03 -17.41
C PHE A 152 13.11 3.74 -18.05
N VAL A 153 13.50 4.48 -19.10
CA VAL A 153 14.84 4.37 -19.72
C VAL A 153 15.94 4.86 -18.78
N GLU A 154 15.63 5.78 -17.87
CA GLU A 154 16.61 6.25 -16.88
C GLU A 154 16.97 5.14 -15.90
N ARG A 155 18.27 4.92 -15.70
CA ARG A 155 18.79 3.80 -14.89
C ARG A 155 18.76 4.06 -13.38
N VAL A 156 18.54 5.31 -12.98
CA VAL A 156 18.64 5.74 -11.58
C VAL A 156 17.33 6.40 -11.19
N SER A 157 16.74 5.92 -10.08
CA SER A 157 15.45 6.44 -9.58
C SER A 157 15.47 7.94 -9.32
N PHE A 158 16.61 8.51 -8.92
CA PHE A 158 16.77 9.95 -8.79
C PHE A 158 16.46 10.71 -10.10
N GLN A 159 16.96 10.22 -11.23
CA GLN A 159 16.74 10.85 -12.53
C GLN A 159 15.31 10.62 -13.03
N GLN A 160 14.74 9.44 -12.77
CA GLN A 160 13.33 9.14 -12.99
C GLN A 160 12.41 10.11 -12.22
N ASN A 161 12.73 10.35 -10.95
CA ASN A 161 11.98 11.24 -10.08
C ASN A 161 12.05 12.69 -10.55
N ILE A 162 13.21 13.16 -11.06
CA ILE A 162 13.34 14.49 -11.66
C ILE A 162 12.37 14.66 -12.84
N LEU A 163 12.37 13.70 -13.77
CA LEU A 163 11.50 13.74 -14.95
C LEU A 163 10.02 13.71 -14.56
N LEU A 164 9.63 12.76 -13.70
CA LEU A 164 8.24 12.58 -13.28
C LEU A 164 7.69 13.81 -12.55
N VAL A 165 8.44 14.37 -11.59
CA VAL A 165 8.03 15.60 -10.89
C VAL A 165 7.96 16.79 -11.84
N GLY A 166 8.93 16.92 -12.76
CA GLY A 166 8.92 17.98 -13.77
C GLY A 166 7.67 17.93 -14.66
N MET A 167 7.27 16.73 -15.08
CA MET A 167 6.04 16.52 -15.85
C MET A 167 4.78 16.92 -15.06
N VAL A 168 4.71 16.55 -13.77
CA VAL A 168 3.60 16.94 -12.89
C VAL A 168 3.49 18.46 -12.75
N GLN A 169 4.63 19.15 -12.54
CA GLN A 169 4.66 20.61 -12.39
C GLN A 169 4.16 21.35 -13.65
N GLN A 170 4.33 20.77 -14.84
CA GLN A 170 3.91 21.38 -16.10
C GLN A 170 2.42 21.19 -16.42
N ARG A 171 1.72 20.26 -15.75
CA ARG A 171 0.35 19.84 -16.12
C ARG A 171 -0.77 20.36 -15.20
N GLY A 172 -0.42 21.31 -14.34
CA GLY A 172 -1.39 22.11 -13.59
C GLY A 172 -2.06 21.38 -12.41
N PRO A 173 -3.13 21.95 -11.83
CA PRO A 173 -3.71 21.49 -10.56
C PRO A 173 -4.21 20.05 -10.58
N LYS A 174 -4.82 19.62 -11.69
CA LYS A 174 -5.33 18.24 -11.83
C LYS A 174 -4.20 17.21 -11.78
N ALA A 175 -3.04 17.51 -12.39
CA ALA A 175 -1.88 16.63 -12.33
C ALA A 175 -1.32 16.53 -10.91
N LEU A 176 -1.33 17.64 -10.17
CA LEU A 176 -0.91 17.66 -8.77
C LEU A 176 -1.84 16.82 -7.87
N GLU A 177 -3.16 16.92 -8.06
CA GLU A 177 -4.15 16.11 -7.34
C GLU A 177 -3.98 14.62 -7.61
N VAL A 178 -3.84 14.25 -8.89
CA VAL A 178 -3.60 12.86 -9.29
C VAL A 178 -2.25 12.36 -8.77
N PHE A 179 -1.22 13.20 -8.78
CA PHE A 179 0.09 12.86 -8.23
C PHE A 179 0.04 12.64 -6.71
N ALA A 180 -0.66 13.50 -5.97
CA ALA A 180 -0.86 13.31 -4.53
C ALA A 180 -1.59 11.99 -4.25
N LYS A 181 -2.67 11.71 -5.00
CA LYS A 181 -3.41 10.45 -4.91
C LYS A 181 -2.55 9.26 -5.28
N ALA A 182 -1.73 9.36 -6.32
CA ALA A 182 -0.80 8.30 -6.73
C ALA A 182 0.24 8.03 -5.65
N LEU A 183 0.77 9.07 -4.98
CA LEU A 183 1.67 8.87 -3.85
C LEU A 183 0.97 8.18 -2.68
N GLU A 184 -0.29 8.52 -2.37
CA GLU A 184 -1.07 7.81 -1.37
C GLU A 184 -1.31 6.34 -1.76
N GLU A 185 -1.76 6.10 -3.00
CA GLU A 185 -2.07 4.76 -3.54
C GLU A 185 -0.83 3.88 -3.68
N THR A 186 0.35 4.48 -3.88
CA THR A 186 1.65 3.80 -3.95
C THR A 186 2.40 3.79 -2.62
N LEU A 187 1.70 4.10 -1.52
CA LEU A 187 2.22 4.01 -0.14
C LEU A 187 3.37 4.98 0.19
N GLN A 188 3.45 6.07 -0.57
CA GLN A 188 4.36 7.18 -0.39
C GLN A 188 3.66 8.37 0.26
N GLY A 189 2.72 8.09 1.17
CA GLY A 189 1.92 9.11 1.87
C GLY A 189 2.75 10.17 2.59
N HIS A 190 3.92 9.80 3.11
CA HIS A 190 4.87 10.75 3.70
C HIS A 190 5.40 11.81 2.70
N LEU A 191 5.42 11.49 1.41
CA LEU A 191 5.70 12.46 0.34
C LEU A 191 4.42 13.20 -0.09
N ALA A 192 3.27 12.54 -0.07
CA ALA A 192 1.98 13.21 -0.30
C ALA A 192 1.73 14.32 0.73
N ASP A 193 2.05 14.08 2.01
CA ASP A 193 1.95 15.07 3.09
C ASP A 193 2.78 16.33 2.82
N LEU A 194 3.90 16.21 2.08
CA LEU A 194 4.75 17.34 1.69
C LEU A 194 4.13 18.23 0.60
N LEU A 195 3.02 17.81 -0.02
CA LEU A 195 2.29 18.57 -1.05
C LEU A 195 1.27 19.55 -0.47
N TYR A 196 1.02 19.47 0.83
CA TYR A 196 0.05 20.29 1.53
C TYR A 196 0.75 21.46 2.26
N GLU A 197 0.19 22.67 2.15
CA GLU A 197 0.64 23.81 2.96
C GLU A 197 0.11 23.68 4.39
N GLU A 198 0.91 24.07 5.39
CA GLU A 198 0.49 24.09 6.80
C GLU A 198 -0.53 25.18 7.12
#